data_AF-A0A9X6U1H9-F1
#
_entry.id   AF-A0A9X6U1H9-F1
#
_cell.length_a   1.000
_cell.length_b   1.000
_cell.length_c   1.000
_cell.angle_alpha   90.00
_cell.angle_beta   90.00
_cell.angle_gamma   90.00
#
_symmetry.space_group_name_H-M   'P 1'
#
loop_
_entity.id
_entity.type
_entity.pdbx_description
1 polymer ?
#
loop_
_entity_poly.entity_id
_entity_poly.type
_entity_poly.pdbx_seq_one_letter_code
_entity_poly.pdbx_strand_id
1 'polypeptide(L)'
;MKRKQPIYVATKMNTTMGKLWEYTQEPDIHTEWDARFTEISYLEKKEGEPQKFLYKTKIGFGFEIAGEGESIGEIRKDILMQLCNWMKKKMKL
;
A
#
# COMPACT_ATOMS: atom_id res chain seq x y z
N MET A 1 5.58 25.41 -21.57
CA MET A 1 6.44 24.87 -20.50
C MET A 1 6.87 23.46 -20.89
N LYS A 2 8.17 23.12 -20.86
CA LYS A 2 8.64 21.74 -21.12
C LYS A 2 8.13 20.82 -20.00
N ARG A 3 7.52 19.68 -20.33
CA ARG A 3 7.19 18.64 -19.34
C ARG A 3 8.50 18.10 -18.75
N LYS A 4 8.60 18.07 -17.42
CA LYS A 4 9.72 17.42 -16.74
C LYS A 4 9.63 15.91 -16.98
N GLN A 5 10.78 15.28 -17.25
CA GLN A 5 10.88 13.83 -17.37
C GLN A 5 10.60 13.17 -16.01
N PRO A 6 9.93 12.00 -15.97
CA PRO A 6 9.69 11.29 -14.71
C PRO A 6 10.99 10.76 -14.12
N ILE A 7 11.03 10.65 -12.79
CA ILE A 7 12.15 10.03 -12.07
C ILE A 7 11.77 8.57 -11.82
N TYR A 8 12.65 7.64 -12.20
CA TYR A 8 12.55 6.22 -11.86
C TYR A 8 13.61 5.87 -10.81
N VAL A 9 13.17 5.28 -9.70
CA VAL A 9 14.05 4.82 -8.61
C VAL A 9 13.70 3.37 -8.30
N ALA A 10 14.72 2.52 -8.16
CA ALA A 10 14.56 1.12 -7.79
C ALA A 10 15.72 0.66 -6.90
N THR A 11 15.44 -0.32 -6.04
CA THR A 11 16.43 -0.99 -5.19
C THR A 11 16.08 -2.47 -5.04
N LYS A 12 17.05 -3.28 -4.62
CA LYS A 12 16.84 -4.70 -4.31
C LYS A 12 16.59 -4.87 -2.81
N MET A 13 15.59 -5.66 -2.44
CA MET A 13 15.26 -5.96 -1.04
C MET A 13 15.19 -7.47 -0.83
N ASN A 14 15.82 -7.96 0.24
CA ASN A 14 15.75 -9.37 0.62
C ASN A 14 14.49 -9.63 1.48
N THR A 15 13.33 -9.67 0.83
CA THR A 15 12.03 -9.86 1.48
C THR A 15 11.04 -10.54 0.53
N THR A 16 9.89 -10.97 1.05
CA THR A 16 8.79 -11.47 0.24
C THR A 16 7.89 -10.32 -0.21
N MET A 17 7.11 -10.52 -1.28
CA MET A 17 6.13 -9.50 -1.67
C MET A 17 5.04 -9.26 -0.63
N GLY A 18 4.63 -10.29 0.12
CA GLY A 18 3.64 -10.13 1.19
C GLY A 18 4.16 -9.22 2.31
N LYS A 19 5.40 -9.42 2.74
CA LYS A 19 6.02 -8.58 3.78
C LYS A 19 6.32 -7.17 3.28
N LEU A 20 6.77 -7.02 2.03
CA LEU A 20 6.93 -5.70 1.43
C LEU A 20 5.59 -4.95 1.35
N TRP A 21 4.52 -5.65 0.98
CA TRP A 21 3.17 -5.07 0.94
C TRP A 21 2.70 -4.63 2.32
N GLU A 22 2.78 -5.50 3.33
CA GLU A 22 2.42 -5.17 4.72
C GLU A 22 3.12 -3.89 5.20
N TYR A 23 4.44 -3.81 5.02
CA TYR A 23 5.21 -2.64 5.46
C TYR A 23 4.87 -1.36 4.70
N THR A 24 4.39 -1.47 3.46
CA THR A 24 4.06 -0.31 2.63
C THR A 24 2.58 0.05 2.63
N GLN A 25 1.72 -0.75 3.25
CA GLN A 25 0.27 -0.59 3.17
C GLN A 25 -0.43 -0.66 4.53
N GLU A 26 0.14 -1.30 5.56
CA GLU A 26 -0.40 -1.19 6.92
C GLU A 26 -0.09 0.21 7.49
N PRO A 27 -1.11 1.04 7.82
CA PRO A 27 -0.90 2.45 8.13
C PRO A 27 0.13 2.72 9.23
N ASP A 28 0.04 1.97 10.33
CA ASP A 28 0.92 2.15 11.49
C ASP A 28 2.38 1.86 11.11
N ILE A 29 2.63 0.77 10.38
CA ILE A 29 3.97 0.38 9.93
C ILE A 29 4.50 1.34 8.85
N HIS A 30 3.62 1.81 7.96
CA HIS A 30 4.00 2.74 6.88
C HIS A 30 4.57 4.04 7.46
N THR A 31 3.97 4.58 8.52
CA THR A 31 4.48 5.80 9.16
C THR A 31 5.88 5.66 9.76
N GLU A 32 6.34 4.44 10.07
CA GLU A 32 7.66 4.22 10.68
C GLU A 32 8.84 4.53 9.72
N TRP A 33 8.65 4.34 8.41
CA TRP A 33 9.72 4.53 7.43
C TRP A 33 9.48 5.69 6.46
N ASP A 34 8.23 6.12 6.28
CA ASP A 34 7.88 7.20 5.38
C ASP A 34 7.74 8.52 6.13
N ALA A 35 8.86 9.23 6.29
CA ALA A 35 8.95 10.49 7.05
C ALA A 35 8.03 11.62 6.53
N ARG A 36 7.39 11.44 5.37
CA ARG A 36 6.36 12.36 4.87
C ARG A 36 5.09 12.30 5.70
N PHE A 37 4.83 11.17 6.36
CA PHE A 37 3.59 10.92 7.07
C PHE A 37 3.87 10.67 8.55
N THR A 38 3.30 11.51 9.40
CA THR A 38 3.31 11.29 10.85
C THR A 38 2.10 10.48 11.30
N GLU A 39 1.02 10.49 10.53
CA GLU A 39 -0.18 9.68 10.74
C GLU A 39 -0.77 9.28 9.38
N ILE A 40 -1.28 8.05 9.29
CA ILE A 40 -2.06 7.55 8.15
C ILE A 40 -3.27 6.82 8.72
N SER A 41 -4.45 7.02 8.14
CA SER A 41 -5.63 6.22 8.48
C SER A 41 -6.41 5.84 7.23
N TYR A 42 -6.76 4.57 7.12
CA TYR A 42 -7.52 4.09 5.98
C TYR A 42 -9.00 4.43 6.14
N LEU A 43 -9.60 4.87 5.04
CA LEU A 43 -11.05 4.93 4.92
C LEU A 43 -11.57 3.54 4.57
N GLU A 44 -12.85 3.30 4.84
CA GLU A 44 -13.50 2.04 4.48
C GLU A 44 -13.34 1.76 2.98
N LYS A 45 -12.81 0.58 2.65
CA LYS A 45 -12.58 0.18 1.26
C LYS A 45 -13.90 -0.13 0.58
N LYS A 46 -14.14 0.53 -0.55
CA LYS A 46 -15.22 0.16 -1.48
C LYS A 46 -14.70 -0.86 -2.49
N GLU A 47 -15.50 -1.88 -2.77
CA GLU A 47 -15.16 -2.87 -3.76
C GLU A 47 -15.03 -2.24 -5.15
N GLY A 48 -13.97 -2.60 -5.88
CA GLY A 48 -13.67 -2.06 -7.20
C GLY A 48 -13.00 -0.67 -7.22
N GLU A 49 -12.84 -0.03 -6.07
CA GLU A 49 -12.23 1.31 -5.96
C GLU A 49 -10.83 1.23 -5.32
N PRO A 50 -9.93 2.20 -5.62
CA PRO A 50 -8.68 2.36 -4.89
C PRO A 50 -8.88 2.49 -3.39
N GLN A 51 -7.94 2.00 -2.60
CA GLN A 51 -7.94 2.19 -1.16
C GLN A 51 -7.67 3.66 -0.85
N LYS A 52 -8.64 4.38 -0.27
CA LYS A 52 -8.47 5.78 0.15
C LYS A 52 -7.93 5.87 1.58
N PHE A 53 -7.18 6.93 1.88
CA PHE A 53 -6.64 7.18 3.20
C PHE A 53 -6.53 8.67 3.50
N LEU A 54 -6.58 9.01 4.78
CA LEU A 54 -6.21 10.32 5.30
C LEU A 54 -4.76 10.26 5.75
N TYR A 55 -4.03 11.35 5.56
CA TYR A 55 -2.68 11.48 6.10
C TYR A 55 -2.51 12.81 6.81
N LYS A 56 -1.56 12.83 7.75
CA LYS A 56 -1.04 14.04 8.37
C LYS A 56 0.47 14.08 8.37
N THR A 57 1.00 15.30 8.29
CA THR A 57 2.41 15.61 8.53
C THR A 57 2.48 16.68 9.60
N LYS A 58 2.88 16.31 10.81
CA LYS A 58 3.17 17.27 11.90
C LYS A 58 4.56 17.85 11.69
N ILE A 59 4.64 19.16 11.47
CA ILE A 59 5.91 19.87 11.19
C ILE A 59 6.46 20.63 12.41
N GLY A 60 5.81 20.49 13.57
CA GLY A 60 6.20 21.12 14.84
C GLY A 60 5.43 22.40 15.14
N PHE A 61 5.59 22.93 16.36
CA PHE A 61 4.94 24.17 16.83
C PHE A 61 3.40 24.20 16.67
N GLY A 62 2.75 23.04 16.75
CA GLY A 62 1.30 22.92 16.57
C GLY A 62 0.83 23.00 15.11
N PHE A 63 1.74 23.09 14.13
CA PHE A 63 1.39 23.06 12.72
C PHE A 63 1.31 21.63 12.18
N GLU A 64 0.26 21.38 11.41
CA GLU A 64 0.08 20.14 10.66
C GLU A 64 -0.41 20.41 9.23
N ILE A 65 -0.01 19.54 8.31
CA ILE A 65 -0.58 19.43 6.98
C ILE A 65 -1.43 18.17 6.98
N ALA A 66 -2.67 18.26 6.52
CA ALA A 66 -3.56 17.12 6.37
C ALA A 66 -4.06 17.02 4.93
N GLY A 67 -4.29 15.80 4.46
CA GLY A 67 -4.80 15.56 3.13
C GLY A 67 -5.36 14.15 2.94
N GLU A 68 -5.86 13.90 1.73
CA GLU A 68 -6.37 12.61 1.30
C GLU A 68 -5.45 12.01 0.24
N GLY A 69 -5.32 10.69 0.23
CA GLY A 69 -4.58 9.95 -0.77
C GLY A 69 -5.30 8.67 -1.16
N GLU A 70 -4.81 8.03 -2.22
CA GLU A 70 -5.30 6.75 -2.71
C GLU A 70 -4.15 5.80 -3.03
N SER A 71 -4.33 4.53 -2.67
CA SER A 71 -3.46 3.42 -3.07
C SER A 71 -4.18 2.60 -4.14
N ILE A 72 -3.55 2.54 -5.32
CA ILE A 72 -4.05 1.81 -6.50
C ILE A 72 -3.53 0.38 -6.57
N GLY A 73 -2.61 -0.01 -5.69
CA GLY A 73 -2.09 -1.37 -5.68
C GLY A 73 -3.13 -2.36 -5.15
N GLU A 74 -3.07 -3.60 -5.62
CA GLU A 74 -3.98 -4.66 -5.18
C GLU A 74 -3.24 -5.96 -4.87
N ILE A 75 -3.64 -6.63 -3.78
CA ILE A 75 -3.35 -8.05 -3.59
C ILE A 75 -4.49 -8.88 -4.19
N ARG A 76 -4.17 -9.60 -5.25
CA ARG A 76 -5.04 -10.58 -5.92
C ARG A 76 -5.12 -11.89 -5.13
N LYS A 77 -5.97 -11.94 -4.10
CA LYS A 77 -6.24 -13.16 -3.30
C LYS A 77 -7.06 -14.20 -4.07
N ASP A 78 -7.80 -13.77 -5.08
CA ASP A 78 -8.59 -14.58 -6.02
C ASP A 78 -7.73 -15.62 -6.74
N ILE A 79 -6.54 -15.24 -7.21
CA ILE A 79 -5.61 -16.16 -7.88
C ILE A 79 -5.15 -17.26 -6.93
N LEU A 80 -4.81 -16.91 -5.69
CA LEU A 80 -4.37 -17.87 -4.68
C LEU A 80 -5.46 -18.88 -4.34
N MET A 81 -6.71 -18.41 -4.23
CA MET A 81 -7.85 -19.27 -3.93
C MET A 81 -8.20 -20.19 -5.10
N GLN A 82 -8.13 -19.69 -6.34
CA GLN A 82 -8.29 -20.49 -7.55
C GLN A 82 -7.19 -21.56 -7.69
N LEU A 83 -5.94 -21.22 -7.43
CA LEU A 83 -4.82 -22.17 -7.43
C LEU A 83 -4.98 -23.25 -6.35
N CYS A 84 -5.35 -22.88 -5.13
CA CYS A 84 -5.64 -23.84 -4.05
C CYS A 84 -6.78 -24.79 -4.43
N ASN A 85 -7.87 -24.29 -5.00
CA ASN A 85 -8.99 -25.11 -5.44
C ASN A 85 -8.59 -26.04 -6.60
N TRP A 86 -7.80 -25.55 -7.55
CA TRP A 86 -7.26 -26.37 -8.63
C TRP A 86 -6.32 -27.47 -8.11
N MET A 87 -5.44 -27.15 -7.15
CA MET A 87 -4.55 -28.13 -6.52
C MET A 87 -5.34 -29.21 -5.77
N LYS A 88 -6.34 -28.84 -4.96
CA LYS A 88 -7.23 -29.79 -4.28
C LYS A 88 -7.91 -30.73 -5.28
N LYS A 89 -8.50 -30.17 -6.35
CA LYS A 89 -9.15 -30.93 -7.42
C LYS A 89 -8.18 -31.87 -8.15
N LYS A 90 -6.95 -31.42 -8.43
CA LYS A 90 -5.92 -32.21 -9.10
C LYS A 90 -5.35 -33.33 -8.22
N MET A 91 -5.26 -33.09 -6.92
CA MET A 91 -4.76 -34.06 -5.93
C MET A 91 -5.83 -35.06 -5.44
N LYS A 92 -7.10 -34.93 -5.89
CA LYS A 92 -8.25 -35.70 -5.38
C LYS A 92 -8.36 -35.65 -3.84
N LEU A 93 -8.18 -34.47 -3.26
CA LEU A 93 -8.62 -34.15 -1.90
C LEU A 93 -10.04 -33.60 -1.92
#